data_AF-A0A497FEH8-F1
#
_entry.id   AF-A0A497FEH8-F1
#
_cell.length_a   1.000
_cell.length_b   1.000
_cell.length_c   1.000
_cell.angle_alpha   90.00
_cell.angle_beta   90.00
_cell.angle_gamma   90.00
#
_symmetry.space_group_name_H-M   'P 1'
#
loop_
_entity.id
_entity.type
_entity.pdbx_description
1 polymer ?
#
loop_
_entity_poly.entity_id
_entity_poly.type
_entity_poly.pdbx_seq_one_letter_code
_entity_poly.pdbx_strand_id
1 'polypeptide(L)'
;IKGIMDRVPYVILNGPSGERRAPDNVNLSFLYCEGEALTIEFSFNGIYVSSGSACTTRVLEPSHVLVAIGRKYEEAHGSVLFKIDPEHTIEDIKYTLEVVPKAVERIRMISSAKPGEV
;
A
#
# COMPACT_ATOMS: atom_id res chain seq x y z
N ILE A 1 -5.92 -1.13 -9.61
CA ILE A 1 -6.29 -2.14 -8.58
C ILE A 1 -5.88 -3.55 -9.01
N LYS A 2 -6.58 -4.19 -9.97
CA LYS A 2 -6.30 -5.57 -10.40
C LYS A 2 -4.84 -5.81 -10.79
N GLY A 3 -4.23 -4.89 -11.54
CA GLY A 3 -2.82 -5.00 -11.94
C GLY A 3 -1.82 -5.18 -10.79
N ILE A 4 -2.13 -4.69 -9.58
CA ILE A 4 -1.30 -4.94 -8.39
C ILE A 4 -1.73 -6.25 -7.71
N MET A 5 -3.03 -6.41 -7.45
CA MET A 5 -3.55 -7.56 -6.69
C MET A 5 -3.31 -8.91 -7.39
N ASP A 6 -3.29 -8.93 -8.72
CA ASP A 6 -3.05 -10.14 -9.51
C ASP A 6 -1.55 -10.52 -9.57
N ARG A 7 -0.65 -9.57 -9.25
CA ARG A 7 0.81 -9.75 -9.35
C ARG A 7 1.50 -9.85 -8.00
N VAL A 8 0.87 -9.33 -6.95
CA VAL A 8 1.45 -9.25 -5.60
C VAL A 8 0.58 -10.09 -4.66
N PRO A 9 1.11 -11.17 -4.07
CA PRO A 9 0.36 -11.98 -3.13
C PRO A 9 0.16 -11.24 -1.80
N TYR A 10 -0.85 -11.65 -1.02
CA TYR A 10 -1.14 -11.11 0.30
C TYR A 10 -1.39 -9.59 0.30
N VAL A 11 -2.27 -9.15 -0.60
CA VAL A 11 -2.71 -7.76 -0.72
C VAL A 11 -4.21 -7.66 -0.47
N ILE A 12 -4.60 -6.70 0.37
CA ILE A 12 -6.00 -6.45 0.72
C ILE A 12 -6.40 -5.07 0.22
N LEU A 13 -7.56 -4.96 -0.44
CA LEU A 13 -8.15 -3.68 -0.80
C LEU A 13 -8.87 -3.07 0.41
N ASN A 14 -8.54 -1.83 0.75
CA ASN A 14 -9.20 -1.08 1.82
C ASN A 14 -10.34 -0.23 1.27
N GLY A 15 -11.57 -0.46 1.73
CA GLY A 15 -12.78 0.18 1.23
C GLY A 15 -13.45 -0.56 0.07
N PRO A 16 -14.55 -0.01 -0.49
CA PRO A 16 -15.35 -0.69 -1.51
C PRO A 16 -14.60 -0.84 -2.85
N SER A 17 -15.02 -1.80 -3.67
CA SER A 17 -14.67 -1.91 -5.09
C SER A 17 -15.81 -1.38 -5.98
N GLY A 18 -15.50 -1.08 -7.24
CA GLY A 18 -16.48 -0.60 -8.22
C GLY A 18 -16.87 0.86 -8.03
N GLU A 19 -18.14 1.18 -8.30
CA GLU A 19 -18.65 2.55 -8.44
C GLU A 19 -18.74 3.33 -7.11
N ARG A 20 -18.67 2.63 -5.97
CA ARG A 20 -18.70 3.26 -4.63
C ARG A 20 -17.33 3.78 -4.17
N ARG A 21 -16.34 3.81 -5.05
CA ARG A 21 -14.96 4.26 -4.78
C ARG A 21 -14.64 5.48 -5.64
N ALA A 22 -13.93 6.44 -5.06
CA ALA A 22 -13.39 7.56 -5.82
C ALA A 22 -12.40 7.05 -6.89
N PRO A 23 -12.53 7.48 -8.16
CA PRO A 23 -11.80 6.89 -9.28
C PRO A 23 -10.28 7.06 -9.19
N ASP A 24 -9.84 8.06 -8.44
CA ASP A 24 -8.45 8.42 -8.22
C ASP A 24 -7.83 7.74 -6.98
N ASN A 25 -8.59 6.94 -6.23
CA ASN A 25 -8.18 6.43 -4.93
C ASN A 25 -7.98 4.91 -4.94
N VAL A 26 -6.77 4.46 -4.63
CA VAL A 26 -6.47 3.03 -4.42
C VAL A 26 -5.69 2.87 -3.11
N ASN A 27 -6.39 2.42 -2.07
CA ASN A 27 -5.78 2.09 -0.78
C ASN A 27 -5.64 0.57 -0.64
N LEU A 28 -4.40 0.09 -0.54
CA LEU A 28 -4.05 -1.32 -0.46
C LEU A 28 -3.23 -1.59 0.80
N SER A 29 -3.56 -2.64 1.51
CA SER A 29 -2.73 -3.20 2.57
C SER A 29 -1.86 -4.32 2.02
N PHE A 30 -0.55 -4.13 2.04
CA PHE A 30 0.44 -5.16 1.73
C PHE A 30 0.81 -5.88 3.02
N LEU A 31 0.31 -7.11 3.19
CA LEU A 31 0.66 -7.89 4.38
C LEU A 31 2.14 -8.23 4.38
N TYR A 32 2.69 -8.40 5.58
CA TYR A 32 4.11 -8.70 5.82
C TYR A 32 5.06 -7.59 5.35
N CYS A 33 4.56 -6.36 5.30
CA CYS A 33 5.33 -5.16 4.98
C CYS A 33 4.93 -4.04 5.93
N GLU A 34 5.89 -3.18 6.26
CA GLU A 34 5.61 -1.89 6.88
C GLU A 34 5.35 -0.85 5.79
N GLY A 35 4.25 -0.09 5.89
CA GLY A 35 3.87 0.89 4.89
C GLY A 35 4.89 2.02 4.72
N GLU A 36 5.58 2.41 5.80
CA GLU A 36 6.66 3.41 5.76
C GLU A 36 7.86 2.90 4.95
N ALA A 37 8.29 1.66 5.18
CA ALA A 37 9.38 1.05 4.42
C ALA A 37 9.04 0.95 2.93
N LEU A 38 7.80 0.60 2.59
CA LEU A 38 7.30 0.62 1.21
C LEU A 38 7.32 2.03 0.62
N THR A 39 6.88 3.03 1.39
CA THR A 39 6.86 4.43 0.93
C THR A 39 8.27 4.92 0.60
N ILE A 40 9.24 4.60 1.45
CA ILE A 40 10.65 4.91 1.21
C ILE A 40 11.18 4.18 -0.03
N GLU A 41 10.95 2.87 -0.15
CA GLU A 41 11.39 2.08 -1.30
C GLU A 41 10.78 2.57 -2.62
N PHE A 42 9.50 2.92 -2.63
CA PHE A 42 8.85 3.51 -3.80
C PHE A 42 9.48 4.87 -4.17
N SER A 43 9.83 5.69 -3.18
CA SER A 43 10.46 6.99 -3.44
C SER A 43 11.81 6.88 -4.14
N PHE A 44 12.61 5.85 -3.82
CA PHE A 44 13.87 5.57 -4.54
C PHE A 44 13.65 5.19 -6.00
N ASN A 45 12.46 4.68 -6.34
CA ASN A 45 12.06 4.36 -7.70
C ASN A 45 11.25 5.49 -8.36
N GLY A 46 11.16 6.67 -7.74
CA GLY A 46 10.42 7.83 -8.26
C GLY A 46 8.90 7.72 -8.15
N ILE A 47 8.38 6.80 -7.32
CA ILE A 47 6.95 6.62 -7.08
C ILE A 47 6.61 7.19 -5.71
N TYR A 48 5.75 8.19 -5.67
CA TYR A 48 5.36 8.87 -4.44
C TYR A 48 3.97 8.42 -4.00
N VAL A 49 3.89 7.90 -2.78
CA VAL A 49 2.65 7.38 -2.19
C VAL A 49 2.53 7.87 -0.75
N SER A 50 1.37 7.62 -0.15
CA SER A 50 1.14 7.85 1.28
C SER A 50 0.95 6.53 2.01
N SER A 51 1.38 6.46 3.27
CA SER A 51 1.18 5.33 4.18
C SER A 51 0.61 5.84 5.50
N GLY A 52 -0.33 5.08 6.09
CA GLY A 52 -0.88 5.35 7.43
C GLY A 52 -1.72 6.64 7.54
N SER A 53 -2.17 6.96 8.77
CA SER A 53 -2.88 8.22 9.08
C SER A 53 -2.04 9.23 9.87
N ALA A 54 -0.77 8.93 10.14
CA ALA A 54 -0.02 9.70 11.13
C ALA A 54 1.44 9.88 10.71
N CYS A 55 1.68 10.75 9.73
CA CYS A 55 3.02 11.30 9.45
C CYS A 55 3.51 12.29 10.55
N THR A 56 2.80 12.43 11.68
CA THR A 56 3.03 13.49 12.68
C THR A 56 3.03 13.04 14.15
N THR A 57 2.88 11.75 14.46
CA THR A 57 2.90 11.27 15.86
C THR A 57 4.17 10.46 16.14
N ARG A 58 4.83 10.72 17.27
CA ARG A 58 5.98 9.94 17.80
C ARG A 58 5.65 8.47 18.12
N VAL A 59 4.45 8.02 17.81
CA VAL A 59 3.92 6.68 18.10
C VAL A 59 3.49 6.06 16.77
N LEU A 60 3.99 4.86 16.51
CA LEU A 60 3.64 3.99 15.38
C LEU A 60 2.21 3.46 15.56
N GLU A 61 1.22 4.33 15.39
CA GLU A 61 -0.19 3.92 15.39
C GLU A 61 -0.68 3.69 13.97
N PRO A 62 -1.40 2.58 13.70
CA PRO A 62 -1.99 2.35 12.40
C PRO A 62 -3.10 3.36 12.10
N SER A 63 -3.56 3.39 10.85
CA SER A 63 -4.62 4.30 10.45
C SER A 63 -5.90 4.09 11.26
N HIS A 64 -6.30 5.12 12.04
CA HIS A 64 -7.54 5.09 12.82
C HIS A 64 -8.78 4.87 11.92
N VAL A 65 -8.73 5.33 10.67
CA VAL A 65 -9.78 5.08 9.67
C VAL A 65 -9.83 3.60 9.29
N LEU A 66 -8.67 2.97 9.06
CA LEU A 66 -8.61 1.54 8.71
C LEU A 66 -9.11 0.66 9.85
N VAL A 67 -8.75 1.00 11.10
CA VAL A 67 -9.26 0.33 12.30
C VAL A 67 -10.78 0.51 12.41
N ALA A 68 -11.30 1.72 12.18
CA ALA A 68 -12.73 2.01 12.24
C ALA A 68 -13.57 1.24 11.20
N ILE A 69 -13.00 0.95 10.02
CA ILE A 69 -13.66 0.10 9.01
C ILE A 69 -13.42 -1.40 9.22
N GLY A 70 -12.85 -1.79 10.37
CA GLY A 70 -12.70 -3.18 10.78
C GLY A 70 -11.44 -3.89 10.27
N ARG A 71 -10.41 -3.15 9.84
CA ARG A 71 -9.10 -3.76 9.56
C ARG A 71 -8.37 -4.08 10.85
N LYS A 72 -7.67 -5.21 10.86
CA LYS A 72 -6.77 -5.56 11.96
C LYS A 72 -5.58 -4.60 11.98
N TYR A 73 -4.96 -4.44 13.14
CA TYR A 73 -3.77 -3.60 13.32
C TYR A 73 -2.66 -3.98 12.32
N GLU A 74 -2.38 -5.28 12.18
CA GLU A 74 -1.36 -5.81 11.27
C GLU A 74 -1.65 -5.49 9.80
N GLU A 75 -2.93 -5.53 9.39
CA GLU A 75 -3.34 -5.18 8.03
C GLU A 75 -3.19 -3.67 7.79
N ALA A 76 -3.49 -2.85 8.80
CA ALA A 76 -3.44 -1.40 8.70
C ALA A 76 -2.00 -0.85 8.68
N HIS A 77 -1.02 -1.55 9.28
CA HIS A 77 0.39 -1.16 9.25
C HIS A 77 1.01 -1.21 7.86
N GLY A 78 0.61 -2.19 7.03
CA GLY A 78 1.08 -2.32 5.64
C GLY A 78 0.29 -1.49 4.63
N SER A 79 -0.50 -0.52 5.09
CA SER A 79 -1.39 0.24 4.19
C SER A 79 -0.64 1.31 3.40
N VAL A 80 -0.90 1.33 2.10
CA VAL A 80 -0.38 2.32 1.15
C VAL A 80 -1.54 2.85 0.31
N LEU A 81 -1.62 4.16 0.23
CA LEU A 81 -2.57 4.91 -0.56
C LEU A 81 -1.89 5.44 -1.82
N PHE A 82 -2.35 4.94 -2.96
CA PHE A 82 -2.07 5.47 -4.28
C PHE A 82 -3.18 6.46 -4.65
N LYS A 83 -2.77 7.65 -5.07
CA LYS A 83 -3.66 8.69 -5.60
C LYS A 83 -3.21 9.01 -7.01
N ILE A 84 -4.17 9.20 -7.91
CA ILE A 84 -3.92 9.60 -9.29
C ILE A 84 -4.41 11.04 -9.46
N ASP A 85 -3.64 11.81 -10.20
CA ASP A 85 -3.95 13.19 -10.60
C ASP A 85 -4.12 13.24 -12.13
N PRO A 86 -4.91 14.17 -12.70
CA PRO A 86 -5.03 14.34 -14.15
C PRO A 86 -3.73 14.49 -14.94
N GLU A 87 -2.63 14.89 -14.31
CA GLU A 87 -1.31 14.96 -14.95
C GLU A 87 -0.64 13.58 -15.17
N HIS A 88 -1.13 12.52 -14.51
CA HIS A 88 -0.57 11.18 -14.67
C HIS A 88 -0.96 10.56 -16.02
N THR A 89 0.01 9.90 -16.63
CA THR A 89 -0.14 9.19 -17.90
C THR A 89 -0.35 7.70 -17.69
N ILE A 90 -0.77 7.00 -18.74
CA ILE A 90 -0.87 5.55 -18.73
C ILE A 90 0.51 4.90 -18.54
N GLU A 91 1.57 5.56 -19.02
CA GLU A 91 2.95 5.14 -18.89
C GLU A 91 3.40 5.15 -17.42
N ASP A 92 3.00 6.16 -16.64
CA ASP A 92 3.25 6.22 -15.19
C ASP A 92 2.58 5.05 -14.46
N ILE A 93 1.35 4.72 -14.85
CA ILE A 93 0.63 3.56 -14.29
C ILE A 93 1.33 2.26 -14.67
N LYS A 94 1.76 2.09 -15.92
CA LYS A 94 2.49 0.89 -16.37
C LYS A 94 3.79 0.73 -15.60
N TYR A 95 4.58 1.80 -15.48
CA TYR A 95 5.82 1.80 -14.71
C TYR A 95 5.57 1.42 -13.25
N THR A 96 4.56 2.02 -12.62
CA THR A 96 4.16 1.66 -11.25
C THR A 96 3.82 0.17 -11.12
N LEU A 97 3.11 -0.41 -12.09
CA LEU A 97 2.76 -1.83 -12.10
C LEU A 97 3.95 -2.78 -12.34
N GLU A 98 5.07 -2.28 -12.85
CA GLU A 98 6.33 -3.02 -12.99
C GLU A 98 7.21 -2.94 -11.74
N VAL A 99 7.22 -1.78 -11.08
CA VAL A 99 8.05 -1.52 -9.89
C VAL A 99 7.43 -2.10 -8.63
N VAL A 100 6.11 -1.94 -8.44
CA VAL A 100 5.43 -2.30 -7.19
C VAL A 100 5.71 -3.74 -6.74
N PRO A 101 5.62 -4.77 -7.62
CA PRO A 101 5.92 -6.14 -7.21
C PRO A 101 7.36 -6.32 -6.71
N LYS A 102 8.34 -5.71 -7.37
CA LYS A 102 9.77 -5.82 -7.02
C LYS A 102 10.08 -5.15 -5.68
N ALA A 103 9.52 -3.96 -5.46
CA ALA A 103 9.66 -3.22 -4.21
C ALA A 103 9.03 -3.99 -3.03
N VAL A 104 7.81 -4.54 -3.23
CA VAL A 104 7.15 -5.33 -2.18
C VAL A 104 7.94 -6.60 -1.86
N GLU A 105 8.45 -7.31 -2.86
CA GLU A 105 9.29 -8.50 -2.66
C GLU A 105 10.57 -8.15 -1.88
N ARG A 106 11.25 -7.06 -2.27
CA ARG A 106 12.43 -6.57 -1.56
C ARG A 106 12.16 -6.25 -0.09
N ILE A 107 11.08 -5.52 0.20
CA ILE A 107 10.70 -5.20 1.57
C ILE A 107 10.33 -6.45 2.37
N ARG A 108 9.68 -7.44 1.74
CA ARG A 108 9.39 -8.72 2.40
C ARG A 108 10.65 -9.54 2.72
N MET A 109 11.70 -9.45 1.90
CA MET A 109 12.96 -10.16 2.19
C MET A 109 13.70 -9.62 3.41
N ILE A 110 13.53 -8.33 3.74
CA ILE A 110 14.14 -7.69 4.90
C ILE A 110 13.20 -7.57 6.10
N SER A 111 11.91 -7.86 5.90
CA SER A 111 10.92 -7.86 6.98
C SER A 111 11.06 -9.11 7.85
N SER A 112 10.90 -8.92 9.16
CA SER A 112 10.83 -10.02 10.12
C SER A 112 9.49 -10.75 10.10
N ALA A 113 8.44 -10.17 9.49
CA ALA A 113 7.12 -10.77 9.43
C ALA A 113 6.99 -11.68 8.19
N LYS A 114 6.61 -12.95 8.38
CA LYS A 114 6.42 -13.91 7.28
C LYS A 114 5.03 -14.55 7.27
N PRO A 115 4.53 -14.98 6.10
CA PRO A 115 3.32 -15.78 6.01
C PRO A 115 3.43 -17.06 6.85
N GLY A 116 2.55 -17.21 7.85
CA GLY A 116 2.49 -18.38 8.74
C GLY A 116 3.14 -18.23 10.12
N GLU A 117 3.71 -17.06 10.46
CA GLU A 117 4.30 -16.79 11.78
C GLU A 117 3.36 -16.04 12.76
N VAL A 118 2.05 -16.04 12.52
CA VAL A 118 1.01 -15.51 13.42
C VAL A 118 -0.27 -16.32 13.36
#